data_AF-A0A7V8VFH2-F1
#
_entry.id   AF-A0A7V8VFH2-F1
#
_cell.length_a   1.000
_cell.length_b   1.000
_cell.length_c   1.000
_cell.angle_alpha   90.00
_cell.angle_beta   90.00
_cell.angle_gamma   90.00
#
_symmetry.space_group_name_H-M   'P 1'
#
loop_
_entity.id
_entity.type
_entity.pdbx_description
1 polymer ?
#
loop_
_entity_poly.entity_id
_entity_poly.type
_entity_poly.pdbx_seq_one_letter_code
_entity_poly.pdbx_strand_id
1 'polypeptide(L)'
;MPRMLLIFPLVGIPLIPLVVPQGVFSTLHAQSAPPGSPKSPDKSANDGKPPPPASDVELVERLHAARKEYENSLKALYEHYARVGDRQRWKWVEEELLGYHLLFKPSYNLDVKDVPPATLKAEVNIPAANELYRAAMEYKGKGFGTEYILNQRRAEILLREILEKYPNSDKIADVAYQLGDIYESRAFRQYDRAARYFERAYQWMKGGRTDARLRAAILYDRYLNDRTKAIELYREHIAHDTDPDRIRQAERRLAELTGKK
;
A
#
# COMPACT_ATOMS: atom_id res chain seq x y z
N MET A 1 28.59 -9.81 17.21
CA MET A 1 27.98 -8.67 17.96
C MET A 1 26.64 -8.35 17.32
N PRO A 2 25.51 -8.62 17.98
CA PRO A 2 24.21 -8.38 17.37
C PRO A 2 23.89 -6.88 17.42
N ARG A 3 23.63 -6.29 16.25
CA ARG A 3 23.17 -4.90 16.12
C ARG A 3 21.72 -4.83 16.58
N MET A 4 21.52 -4.06 17.63
CA MET A 4 20.25 -3.74 18.28
C MET A 4 19.26 -3.14 17.27
N LEU A 5 18.17 -3.85 17.00
CA LEU A 5 16.96 -3.28 16.39
C LEU A 5 16.35 -2.31 17.41
N LEU A 6 16.63 -1.02 17.28
CA LEU A 6 15.99 0.03 18.06
C LEU A 6 14.55 0.21 17.54
N ILE A 7 13.61 -0.45 18.21
CA ILE A 7 12.18 -0.09 18.17
C ILE A 7 12.02 1.03 19.20
N PHE A 8 11.69 2.24 18.73
CA PHE A 8 11.39 3.37 19.62
C PHE A 8 10.02 3.16 20.31
N PRO A 9 9.87 3.50 21.61
CA PRO A 9 8.61 3.38 22.32
C PRO A 9 7.68 4.55 21.99
N LEU A 10 6.42 4.25 21.71
CA LEU A 10 5.35 5.23 21.57
C LEU A 10 4.93 5.73 22.97
N VAL A 11 4.89 7.04 23.14
CA VAL A 11 4.55 7.73 24.39
C VAL A 11 3.06 7.57 24.71
N GLY A 12 2.80 7.06 25.92
CA GLY A 12 1.64 7.23 26.80
C GLY A 12 0.26 7.55 26.21
N ILE A 13 -0.63 6.54 26.19
CA ILE A 13 -2.09 6.73 26.14
C ILE A 13 -2.69 6.22 27.47
N PRO A 14 -3.54 6.98 28.16
CA PRO A 14 -4.12 6.56 29.43
C PRO A 14 -5.17 5.46 29.24
N LEU A 15 -5.13 4.52 30.19
CA LEU A 15 -5.91 3.30 30.32
C LEU A 15 -7.41 3.62 30.58
N ILE A 16 -8.31 3.17 29.70
CA ILE A 16 -9.75 3.09 29.97
C ILE A 16 -10.06 1.62 30.31
N PRO A 17 -10.72 1.30 31.45
CA PRO A 17 -11.03 -0.08 31.79
C PRO A 17 -12.19 -0.59 30.92
N LEU A 18 -11.94 -1.66 30.17
CA LEU A 18 -12.95 -2.38 29.39
C LEU A 18 -13.69 -3.37 30.30
N VAL A 19 -14.99 -3.13 30.49
CA VAL A 19 -15.93 -4.06 31.12
C VAL A 19 -16.15 -5.26 30.20
N VAL A 20 -15.90 -6.47 30.69
CA VAL A 20 -16.14 -7.74 29.97
C VAL A 20 -17.56 -8.22 30.30
N PRO A 21 -18.49 -8.33 29.34
CA PRO A 21 -19.71 -9.07 29.56
C PRO A 21 -19.45 -10.58 29.34
N GLN A 22 -19.67 -11.37 30.38
CA GLN A 22 -19.72 -12.83 30.29
C GLN A 22 -20.96 -13.24 29.48
N GLY A 23 -20.74 -13.86 28.33
CA GLY A 23 -21.78 -14.43 27.46
C GLY A 23 -21.70 -15.96 27.47
N VAL A 24 -22.86 -16.57 27.65
CA VAL A 24 -23.13 -17.93 28.08
C VAL A 24 -22.85 -18.97 26.98
N PHE A 25 -22.18 -20.07 27.31
CA PHE A 25 -22.10 -21.27 26.46
C PHE A 25 -23.46 -21.98 26.42
N SER A 26 -23.97 -22.28 25.22
CA SER A 26 -25.05 -23.25 25.03
C SER A 26 -24.66 -24.23 23.94
N THR A 27 -24.48 -25.47 24.34
CA THR A 27 -24.32 -26.66 23.50
C THR A 27 -25.69 -27.18 23.07
N LEU A 28 -25.91 -27.36 21.78
CA LEU A 28 -26.95 -28.26 21.26
C LEU A 28 -26.43 -28.98 20.00
N HIS A 29 -26.28 -30.30 20.14
CA HIS A 29 -26.22 -31.28 19.06
C HIS A 29 -27.66 -31.75 18.80
N ALA A 30 -28.11 -31.80 17.53
CA ALA A 30 -29.01 -32.85 17.03
C ALA A 30 -29.34 -32.71 15.52
N GLN A 31 -28.95 -33.75 14.77
CA GLN A 31 -29.71 -34.53 13.78
C GLN A 31 -30.28 -33.94 12.48
N SER A 32 -30.18 -34.80 11.48
CA SER A 32 -30.45 -34.71 10.05
C SER A 32 -31.88 -35.08 9.63
N ALA A 33 -32.36 -34.43 8.55
CA ALA A 33 -33.10 -34.94 7.37
C ALA A 33 -34.39 -34.16 6.97
N PRO A 34 -34.73 -34.05 5.66
CA PRO A 34 -35.65 -33.06 5.04
C PRO A 34 -37.08 -33.64 4.82
N PRO A 35 -38.17 -32.88 4.50
CA PRO A 35 -38.41 -32.31 3.15
C PRO A 35 -39.30 -31.03 3.08
N GLY A 36 -39.44 -30.42 1.89
CA GLY A 36 -40.60 -29.58 1.56
C GLY A 36 -40.30 -28.32 0.74
N SER A 37 -40.39 -28.42 -0.58
CA SER A 37 -40.42 -27.28 -1.49
C SER A 37 -41.71 -26.46 -1.33
N PRO A 38 -41.65 -25.12 -1.36
CA PRO A 38 -42.76 -24.30 -1.85
C PRO A 38 -42.40 -23.59 -3.15
N LYS A 39 -43.45 -23.43 -3.96
CA LYS A 39 -43.52 -22.97 -5.35
C LYS A 39 -43.01 -21.54 -5.54
N SER A 40 -42.39 -21.29 -6.68
CA SER A 40 -42.13 -19.96 -7.24
C SER A 40 -43.42 -19.17 -7.49
N PRO A 41 -43.37 -17.84 -7.35
CA PRO A 41 -44.14 -16.95 -8.21
C PRO A 41 -43.22 -16.10 -9.10
N ASP A 42 -43.58 -16.15 -10.38
CA ASP A 42 -43.38 -15.19 -11.47
C ASP A 42 -42.07 -14.41 -11.66
N LYS A 43 -41.49 -14.69 -12.83
CA LYS A 43 -40.62 -13.80 -13.60
C LYS A 43 -41.35 -12.50 -13.91
N SER A 44 -40.90 -11.39 -13.33
CA SER A 44 -40.97 -10.10 -14.02
C SER A 44 -39.62 -9.84 -14.70
N ALA A 45 -39.70 -9.55 -15.98
CA ALA A 45 -38.57 -9.24 -16.86
C ALA A 45 -37.66 -8.18 -16.23
N ASN A 46 -36.38 -8.52 -16.07
CA ASN A 46 -35.34 -7.54 -15.81
C ASN A 46 -34.40 -7.62 -17.01
N ASP A 47 -34.26 -6.49 -17.70
CA ASP A 47 -33.40 -6.29 -18.85
C ASP A 47 -32.03 -6.90 -18.58
N GLY A 48 -31.50 -7.64 -19.56
CA GLY A 48 -30.30 -8.48 -19.49
C GLY A 48 -28.99 -7.73 -19.30
N LYS A 49 -28.91 -6.83 -18.31
CA LYS A 49 -27.66 -6.31 -17.78
C LYS A 49 -27.26 -7.19 -16.60
N PRO A 50 -26.08 -7.85 -16.63
CA PRO A 50 -25.61 -8.57 -15.46
C PRO A 50 -25.59 -7.58 -14.27
N PRO A 51 -26.02 -8.01 -13.06
CA PRO A 51 -25.92 -7.18 -11.89
C PRO A 51 -24.46 -6.70 -11.75
N PRO A 52 -24.23 -5.44 -11.35
CA PRO A 52 -22.87 -4.96 -11.14
C PRO A 52 -22.15 -5.95 -10.21
N PRO A 53 -20.88 -6.29 -10.49
CA PRO A 53 -20.13 -7.22 -9.67
C PRO A 53 -20.23 -6.78 -8.20
N ALA A 54 -20.53 -7.73 -7.32
CA ALA A 54 -20.56 -7.45 -5.89
C ALA A 54 -19.21 -6.83 -5.49
N SER A 55 -19.27 -5.65 -4.87
CA SER A 55 -18.06 -4.94 -4.45
C SER A 55 -17.31 -5.80 -3.43
N ASP A 56 -16.03 -6.08 -3.68
CA ASP A 56 -15.17 -6.83 -2.77
C ASP A 56 -14.55 -5.96 -1.66
N VAL A 57 -14.91 -4.67 -1.62
CA VAL A 57 -14.37 -3.66 -0.71
C VAL A 57 -14.45 -4.12 0.75
N GLU A 58 -15.60 -4.61 1.20
CA GLU A 58 -15.78 -5.09 2.57
C GLU A 58 -14.86 -6.29 2.91
N LEU A 59 -14.62 -7.18 1.95
CA LEU A 59 -13.75 -8.34 2.13
C LEU A 59 -12.29 -7.91 2.25
N VAL A 60 -11.87 -6.97 1.39
CA VAL A 60 -10.52 -6.42 1.41
C VAL A 60 -10.27 -5.63 2.71
N GLU A 61 -11.24 -4.83 3.15
CA GLU A 61 -11.16 -4.11 4.42
C GLU A 61 -11.06 -5.07 5.62
N ARG A 62 -11.87 -6.14 5.64
CA ARG A 62 -11.79 -7.17 6.68
C ARG A 62 -10.41 -7.85 6.70
N LEU A 63 -9.84 -8.16 5.54
CA LEU A 63 -8.49 -8.73 5.44
C LEU A 63 -7.43 -7.76 5.99
N HIS A 64 -7.50 -6.48 5.65
CA HIS A 64 -6.58 -5.47 6.18
C HIS A 64 -6.70 -5.32 7.70
N ALA A 65 -7.93 -5.29 8.22
CA ALA A 65 -8.17 -5.25 9.66
C ALA A 65 -7.56 -6.48 10.36
N ALA A 66 -7.80 -7.68 9.85
CA ALA A 66 -7.25 -8.92 10.40
C ALA A 66 -5.72 -8.95 10.38
N ARG A 67 -5.10 -8.48 9.29
CA ARG A 67 -3.63 -8.34 9.18
C ARG A 67 -3.07 -7.39 10.23
N LYS A 68 -3.70 -6.23 10.41
CA LYS A 68 -3.29 -5.24 11.43
C LYS A 68 -3.44 -5.80 12.84
N GLU A 69 -4.54 -6.50 13.12
CA GLU A 69 -4.78 -7.11 14.43
C GLU A 69 -3.75 -8.20 14.76
N TYR A 70 -3.44 -9.06 13.78
CA TYR A 70 -2.41 -10.09 13.93
C TYR A 70 -1.02 -9.48 14.18
N GLU A 71 -0.64 -8.45 13.43
CA GLU A 71 0.61 -7.72 13.65
C GLU A 71 0.68 -7.09 15.05
N ASN A 72 -0.40 -6.44 15.49
CA ASN A 72 -0.47 -5.84 16.82
C ASN A 72 -0.37 -6.88 17.93
N SER A 73 -1.02 -8.03 17.75
CA SER A 73 -0.94 -9.16 18.68
C SER A 73 0.48 -9.68 18.82
N LEU A 74 1.20 -9.83 17.70
CA LEU A 74 2.61 -10.23 17.72
C LEU A 74 3.51 -9.17 18.40
N LYS A 75 3.28 -7.87 18.16
CA LYS A 75 4.02 -6.81 18.86
C LYS A 75 3.79 -6.85 20.38
N ALA A 76 2.54 -7.05 20.81
CA ALA A 76 2.21 -7.18 22.22
C ALA A 76 2.89 -8.39 22.88
N LEU A 77 2.93 -9.54 22.18
CA LEU A 77 3.67 -10.72 22.65
C LEU A 77 5.18 -10.47 22.71
N TYR A 78 5.75 -9.78 21.72
CA TYR A 78 7.17 -9.43 21.70
C TYR A 78 7.54 -8.60 22.93
N GLU A 79 6.77 -7.54 23.21
CA GLU A 79 6.98 -6.69 24.38
C GLU A 79 6.78 -7.44 25.70
N HIS A 80 5.77 -8.31 25.77
CA HIS A 80 5.52 -9.13 26.95
C HIS A 80 6.70 -10.08 27.25
N TYR A 81 7.14 -10.87 26.26
CA TYR A 81 8.23 -11.82 26.43
C TYR A 81 9.58 -11.15 26.70
N ALA A 82 9.83 -9.99 26.08
CA ALA A 82 10.99 -9.15 26.41
C ALA A 82 10.97 -8.72 27.88
N ARG A 83 9.80 -8.29 28.38
CA ARG A 83 9.64 -7.79 29.77
C ARG A 83 9.79 -8.90 30.82
N VAL A 84 9.22 -10.08 30.58
CA VAL A 84 9.30 -11.21 31.54
C VAL A 84 10.60 -12.01 31.42
N GLY A 85 11.45 -11.70 30.43
CA GLY A 85 12.74 -12.36 30.23
C GLY A 85 12.67 -13.73 29.56
N ASP A 86 11.53 -14.11 28.96
CA ASP A 86 11.37 -15.36 28.22
C ASP A 86 12.05 -15.25 26.85
N ARG A 87 13.36 -15.55 26.83
CA ARG A 87 14.19 -15.42 25.63
C ARG A 87 13.75 -16.32 24.49
N GLN A 88 13.20 -17.50 24.78
CA GLN A 88 12.83 -18.46 23.75
C GLN A 88 11.60 -17.96 22.99
N ARG A 89 10.53 -17.62 23.70
CA ARG A 89 9.30 -17.13 23.06
C ARG A 89 9.47 -15.73 22.49
N TRP A 90 10.31 -14.90 23.10
CA TRP A 90 10.70 -13.62 22.52
C TRP A 90 11.30 -13.80 21.12
N LYS A 91 12.25 -14.74 20.97
CA LYS A 91 12.85 -15.06 19.67
C LYS A 91 11.84 -15.64 18.67
N TRP A 92 10.93 -16.51 19.10
CA TRP A 92 9.89 -17.05 18.19
C TRP A 92 8.98 -15.95 17.63
N VAL A 93 8.53 -15.04 18.48
CA VAL A 93 7.69 -13.92 18.05
C VAL A 93 8.48 -12.96 17.16
N GLU A 94 9.76 -12.74 17.43
CA GLU A 94 10.64 -11.96 16.55
C GLU A 94 10.74 -12.58 15.15
N GLU A 95 10.95 -13.89 15.05
CA GLU A 95 11.03 -14.63 13.79
C GLU A 95 9.69 -14.59 13.03
N GLU A 96 8.56 -14.71 13.74
CA GLU A 96 7.22 -14.63 13.16
C GLU A 96 6.88 -13.22 12.67
N LEU A 97 7.20 -12.18 13.45
CA LEU A 97 7.10 -10.77 13.04
C LEU A 97 7.95 -10.49 11.81
N LEU A 98 9.18 -10.99 11.79
CA LEU A 98 10.07 -10.87 10.65
C LEU A 98 9.44 -11.53 9.42
N GLY A 99 8.95 -12.76 9.53
CA GLY A 99 8.24 -13.46 8.47
C GLY A 99 7.01 -12.69 7.96
N TYR A 100 6.20 -12.15 8.88
CA TYR A 100 5.07 -11.29 8.54
C TYR A 100 5.53 -10.04 7.78
N HIS A 101 6.62 -9.40 8.21
CA HIS A 101 7.26 -8.28 7.52
C HIS A 101 8.10 -8.70 6.30
N LEU A 102 8.10 -9.95 5.87
CA LEU A 102 8.72 -10.35 4.60
C LEU A 102 7.70 -10.92 3.62
N LEU A 103 6.56 -11.40 4.13
CA LEU A 103 5.46 -11.90 3.33
C LEU A 103 4.95 -10.83 2.35
N PHE A 104 4.81 -11.20 1.08
CA PHE A 104 4.19 -10.39 0.04
C PHE A 104 2.71 -10.18 0.37
N LYS A 105 2.28 -8.91 0.35
CA LYS A 105 0.89 -8.50 0.61
C LYS A 105 0.43 -7.65 -0.57
N PRO A 106 -0.33 -8.22 -1.53
CA PRO A 106 -0.84 -7.45 -2.66
C PRO A 106 -1.86 -6.41 -2.19
N SER A 107 -1.99 -5.34 -2.96
CA SER A 107 -3.06 -4.35 -2.80
C SER A 107 -4.25 -4.79 -3.63
N TYR A 108 -5.33 -5.22 -2.97
CA TYR A 108 -6.55 -5.67 -3.66
C TYR A 108 -7.46 -4.50 -4.05
N ASN A 109 -7.35 -3.34 -3.39
CA ASN A 109 -8.14 -2.15 -3.67
C ASN A 109 -7.28 -0.87 -3.63
N LEU A 110 -6.62 -0.57 -4.75
CA LEU A 110 -5.75 0.60 -4.91
C LEU A 110 -6.51 1.93 -4.76
N ASP A 111 -7.73 2.00 -5.30
CA ASP A 111 -8.44 3.26 -5.54
C ASP A 111 -9.17 3.81 -4.29
N VAL A 112 -9.39 2.99 -3.24
CA VAL A 112 -10.22 3.38 -2.09
C VAL A 112 -9.40 3.85 -0.89
N LYS A 113 -8.35 3.12 -0.50
CA LYS A 113 -7.60 3.43 0.74
C LYS A 113 -6.09 3.50 0.57
N ASP A 114 -5.57 3.03 -0.56
CA ASP A 114 -4.15 2.76 -0.67
C ASP A 114 -3.36 3.91 -1.28
N VAL A 115 -3.91 4.53 -2.32
CA VAL A 115 -3.33 5.72 -2.97
C VAL A 115 -4.27 6.90 -2.72
N PRO A 116 -3.85 7.95 -1.99
CA PRO A 116 -4.72 9.09 -1.73
C PRO A 116 -5.22 9.75 -3.03
N PRO A 117 -6.36 10.46 -3.00
CA PRO A 117 -6.97 10.97 -4.23
C PRO A 117 -6.11 12.04 -4.91
N ALA A 118 -6.25 12.17 -6.24
CA ALA A 118 -5.54 13.18 -7.03
C ALA A 118 -5.92 14.63 -6.65
N THR A 119 -6.97 14.82 -5.87
CA THR A 119 -7.50 16.13 -5.45
C THR A 119 -6.70 16.79 -4.33
N LEU A 120 -5.77 16.07 -3.69
CA LEU A 120 -4.88 16.68 -2.68
C LEU A 120 -3.97 17.74 -3.30
N LYS A 121 -3.57 18.71 -2.47
CA LYS A 121 -2.71 19.83 -2.89
C LYS A 121 -1.54 19.97 -1.92
N ALA A 122 -0.35 20.05 -2.50
CA ALA A 122 0.90 20.24 -1.78
C ALA A 122 1.12 21.74 -1.54
N GLU A 123 0.73 22.26 -0.36
CA GLU A 123 0.64 23.71 -0.14
C GLU A 123 1.53 24.21 1.00
N VAL A 124 1.68 23.43 2.07
CA VAL A 124 2.26 23.91 3.32
C VAL A 124 3.56 23.17 3.64
N ASN A 125 4.63 23.91 3.90
CA ASN A 125 5.83 23.32 4.48
C ASN A 125 5.58 22.97 5.95
N ILE A 126 5.56 21.67 6.26
CA ILE A 126 5.30 21.14 7.61
C ILE A 126 6.60 20.54 8.16
N PRO A 127 7.24 21.14 9.19
CA PRO A 127 8.51 20.63 9.72
C PRO A 127 8.47 19.17 10.15
N ALA A 128 7.38 18.72 10.78
CA ALA A 128 7.22 17.33 11.19
C ALA A 128 7.18 16.35 10.00
N ALA A 129 6.57 16.75 8.88
CA ALA A 129 6.56 15.96 7.64
C ALA A 129 7.96 15.88 7.02
N ASN A 130 8.74 16.97 7.10
CA ASN A 130 10.13 16.99 6.62
C ASN A 130 11.03 16.05 7.41
N GLU A 131 10.88 16.01 8.73
CA GLU A 131 11.67 15.10 9.58
C GLU A 131 11.33 13.64 9.29
N LEU A 132 10.04 13.29 9.16
CA LEU A 132 9.63 11.95 8.74
C LEU A 132 10.19 11.59 7.36
N TYR A 133 10.18 12.54 6.42
CA TYR A 133 10.71 12.32 5.08
C TYR A 133 12.22 12.04 5.13
N ARG A 134 12.98 12.84 5.88
CA ARG A 134 14.43 12.61 6.08
C ARG A 134 14.69 11.24 6.71
N ALA A 135 13.96 10.90 7.76
CA ALA A 135 14.07 9.59 8.41
C ALA A 135 13.77 8.43 7.45
N ALA A 136 12.77 8.57 6.57
CA ALA A 136 12.48 7.57 5.55
C ALA A 136 13.65 7.39 4.57
N MET A 137 14.30 8.49 4.18
CA MET A 137 15.44 8.46 3.24
C MET A 137 16.70 7.82 3.84
N GLU A 138 16.85 7.81 5.18
CA GLU A 138 17.92 7.09 5.85
C GLU A 138 17.81 5.57 5.68
N TYR A 139 16.60 5.04 5.52
CA TYR A 139 16.38 3.62 5.26
C TYR A 139 16.33 3.29 3.78
N LYS A 140 15.69 4.14 2.97
CA LYS A 140 15.41 3.85 1.56
C LYS A 140 16.69 3.47 0.79
N GLY A 141 16.63 2.31 0.12
CA GLY A 141 17.72 1.81 -0.71
C GLY A 141 18.97 1.32 0.05
N LYS A 142 18.96 1.26 1.39
CA LYS A 142 20.12 0.83 2.18
C LYS A 142 20.12 -0.67 2.47
N GLY A 143 21.32 -1.22 2.68
CA GLY A 143 21.53 -2.60 3.09
C GLY A 143 21.51 -3.60 1.92
N PHE A 144 21.62 -4.89 2.26
CA PHE A 144 21.65 -6.01 1.31
C PHE A 144 20.76 -7.15 1.80
N GLY A 145 20.34 -8.04 0.90
CA GLY A 145 19.51 -9.21 1.24
C GLY A 145 18.24 -8.84 2.02
N THR A 146 18.00 -9.53 3.13
CA THR A 146 16.85 -9.29 4.03
C THR A 146 16.83 -7.87 4.60
N GLU A 147 18.00 -7.31 4.97
CA GLU A 147 18.08 -5.97 5.55
C GLU A 147 17.62 -4.89 4.56
N TYR A 148 17.91 -5.08 3.27
CA TYR A 148 17.37 -4.20 2.22
C TYR A 148 15.84 -4.20 2.20
N ILE A 149 15.21 -5.38 2.28
CA ILE A 149 13.75 -5.51 2.25
C ILE A 149 13.14 -4.84 3.47
N LEU A 150 13.73 -5.04 4.66
CA LEU A 150 13.26 -4.42 5.90
C LEU A 150 13.40 -2.90 5.87
N ASN A 151 14.52 -2.38 5.36
CA ASN A 151 14.72 -0.95 5.22
C ASN A 151 13.74 -0.31 4.24
N GLN A 152 13.44 -0.98 3.12
CA GLN A 152 12.40 -0.49 2.21
C GLN A 152 11.02 -0.44 2.88
N ARG A 153 10.69 -1.40 3.75
CA ARG A 153 9.45 -1.38 4.54
C ARG A 153 9.43 -0.29 5.61
N ARG A 154 10.55 -0.04 6.29
CA ARG A 154 10.67 1.09 7.24
C ARG A 154 10.44 2.43 6.53
N ALA A 155 11.05 2.61 5.36
CA ALA A 155 10.83 3.79 4.53
C ALA A 155 9.36 3.90 4.08
N GLU A 156 8.74 2.80 3.62
CA GLU A 156 7.31 2.78 3.23
C GLU A 156 6.41 3.28 4.37
N ILE A 157 6.60 2.78 5.58
CA ILE A 157 5.77 3.13 6.75
C ILE A 157 5.85 4.63 7.04
N LEU A 158 7.06 5.17 7.12
CA LEU A 158 7.28 6.59 7.41
C LEU A 158 6.71 7.49 6.31
N LEU A 159 6.86 7.11 5.04
CA LEU A 159 6.32 7.85 3.91
C LEU A 159 4.78 7.82 3.88
N ARG A 160 4.16 6.67 4.16
CA ARG A 160 2.70 6.55 4.26
C ARG A 160 2.14 7.36 5.41
N GLU A 161 2.84 7.41 6.53
CA GLU A 161 2.46 8.24 7.68
C GLU A 161 2.38 9.72 7.31
N ILE A 162 3.27 10.20 6.43
CA ILE A 162 3.18 11.59 5.93
C ILE A 162 1.89 11.83 5.16
N LEU A 163 1.48 10.90 4.30
CA LEU A 163 0.24 11.02 3.53
C LEU A 163 -1.01 10.93 4.41
N GLU A 164 -0.95 10.16 5.49
CA GLU A 164 -2.06 10.00 6.43
C GLU A 164 -2.21 11.22 7.35
N LYS A 165 -1.09 11.70 7.93
CA LYS A 165 -1.12 12.76 8.95
C LYS A 165 -0.98 14.17 8.38
N TYR A 166 -0.34 14.33 7.23
CA TYR A 166 0.00 15.62 6.63
C TYR A 166 -0.38 15.69 5.13
N PRO A 167 -1.65 15.46 4.76
CA PRO A 167 -2.09 15.36 3.37
C PRO A 167 -2.00 16.66 2.56
N ASN A 168 -1.75 17.81 3.20
CA ASN A 168 -1.54 19.12 2.59
C ASN A 168 -0.07 19.58 2.58
N SER A 169 0.84 18.72 3.04
CA SER A 169 2.28 19.01 3.08
C SER A 169 2.84 19.26 1.67
N ASP A 170 3.77 20.21 1.54
CA ASP A 170 4.53 20.42 0.30
C ASP A 170 5.35 19.18 -0.12
N LYS A 171 5.58 18.26 0.83
CA LYS A 171 6.26 16.97 0.62
C LYS A 171 5.42 15.88 -0.03
N ILE A 172 4.09 16.00 -0.12
CA ILE A 172 3.27 14.84 -0.56
C ILE A 172 3.63 14.35 -1.98
N ALA A 173 4.04 15.26 -2.87
CA ALA A 173 4.48 14.90 -4.22
C ALA A 173 5.82 14.15 -4.22
N ASP A 174 6.79 14.62 -3.43
CA ASP A 174 8.07 13.93 -3.22
C ASP A 174 7.83 12.55 -2.60
N VAL A 175 6.97 12.48 -1.59
CA VAL A 175 6.58 11.24 -0.91
C VAL A 175 5.96 10.25 -1.90
N ALA A 176 5.04 10.71 -2.75
CA ALA A 176 4.44 9.87 -3.78
C ALA A 176 5.49 9.31 -4.74
N TYR A 177 6.44 10.14 -5.18
CA TYR A 177 7.54 9.68 -6.02
C TYR A 177 8.38 8.59 -5.33
N GLN A 178 8.76 8.81 -4.05
CA GLN A 178 9.57 7.84 -3.31
C GLN A 178 8.80 6.53 -3.04
N LEU A 179 7.49 6.60 -2.77
CA LEU A 179 6.65 5.42 -2.62
C LEU A 179 6.52 4.65 -3.94
N GLY A 180 6.35 5.36 -5.07
CA GLY A 180 6.40 4.73 -6.39
C GLY A 180 7.67 3.93 -6.61
N ASP A 181 8.82 4.51 -6.28
CA ASP A 181 10.13 3.85 -6.38
C ASP A 181 10.28 2.63 -5.46
N ILE A 182 9.77 2.73 -4.22
CA ILE A 182 9.76 1.60 -3.27
C ILE A 182 8.90 0.46 -3.81
N TYR A 183 7.69 0.74 -4.30
CA TYR A 183 6.77 -0.29 -4.80
C TYR A 183 7.26 -0.93 -6.10
N GLU A 184 7.93 -0.18 -6.97
CA GLU A 184 8.58 -0.73 -8.17
C GLU A 184 9.77 -1.63 -7.82
N SER A 185 10.46 -1.34 -6.71
CA SER A 185 11.69 -2.04 -6.33
C SER A 185 11.48 -3.54 -6.11
N ARG A 186 12.60 -4.28 -6.16
CA ARG A 186 12.63 -5.74 -5.91
C ARG A 186 12.06 -6.16 -4.56
N ALA A 187 11.95 -5.25 -3.59
CA ALA A 187 11.39 -5.53 -2.28
C ALA A 187 9.87 -5.75 -2.32
N PHE A 188 9.17 -5.10 -3.25
CA PHE A 188 7.71 -5.14 -3.35
C PHE A 188 7.21 -5.66 -4.69
N ARG A 189 7.76 -5.18 -5.81
CA ARG A 189 7.31 -5.50 -7.18
C ARG A 189 5.80 -5.29 -7.38
N GLN A 190 5.25 -4.25 -6.74
CA GLN A 190 3.86 -3.86 -6.85
C GLN A 190 3.75 -2.77 -7.93
N TYR A 191 3.82 -3.19 -9.19
CA TYR A 191 3.91 -2.28 -10.34
C TYR A 191 2.65 -1.43 -10.53
N ASP A 192 1.49 -1.97 -10.16
CA ASP A 192 0.20 -1.28 -10.17
C ASP A 192 0.22 -0.10 -9.19
N ARG A 193 0.57 -0.39 -7.92
CA ARG A 193 0.74 0.60 -6.85
C ARG A 193 1.80 1.62 -7.20
N ALA A 194 2.94 1.17 -7.73
CA ALA A 194 4.03 2.04 -8.16
C ALA A 194 3.56 3.04 -9.23
N ALA A 195 2.88 2.57 -10.28
CA ALA A 195 2.37 3.43 -11.34
C ALA A 195 1.43 4.49 -10.80
N ARG A 196 0.48 4.10 -9.94
CA ARG A 196 -0.47 5.04 -9.31
C ARG A 196 0.23 6.09 -8.44
N TYR A 197 1.25 5.72 -7.67
CA TYR A 197 2.01 6.68 -6.87
C TYR A 197 2.85 7.63 -7.72
N PHE A 198 3.44 7.18 -8.83
CA PHE A 198 4.06 8.09 -9.79
C PHE A 198 3.05 9.04 -10.44
N GLU A 199 1.82 8.59 -10.71
CA GLU A 199 0.75 9.49 -11.15
C GLU A 199 0.47 10.60 -10.13
N ARG A 200 0.37 10.24 -8.84
CA ARG A 200 0.15 11.22 -7.77
C ARG A 200 1.27 12.25 -7.65
N ALA A 201 2.52 11.85 -7.86
CA ALA A 201 3.66 12.76 -7.77
C ALA A 201 3.51 13.98 -8.68
N TYR A 202 3.14 13.78 -9.96
CA TYR A 202 2.97 14.91 -10.88
C TYR A 202 1.56 15.53 -10.84
N GLN A 203 0.56 14.83 -10.30
CA GLN A 203 -0.78 15.38 -10.10
C GLN A 203 -0.82 16.38 -8.94
N TRP A 204 -0.14 16.08 -7.83
CA TRP A 204 -0.09 16.94 -6.65
C TRP A 204 0.88 18.11 -6.78
N MET A 205 1.92 17.98 -7.61
CA MET A 205 2.85 19.08 -7.92
C MET A 205 3.00 19.25 -9.44
N LYS A 206 2.19 20.16 -10.00
CA LYS A 206 2.24 20.52 -11.42
C LYS A 206 3.58 21.19 -11.73
N GLY A 207 4.33 20.64 -12.68
CA GLY A 207 5.64 21.17 -13.09
C GLY A 207 6.85 20.59 -12.34
N GLY A 208 6.66 19.56 -11.50
CA GLY A 208 7.78 18.84 -10.90
C GLY A 208 8.70 18.24 -11.97
N ARG A 209 10.01 18.48 -11.90
CA ARG A 209 11.03 18.05 -12.88
C ARG A 209 11.39 16.55 -12.81
N THR A 210 10.54 15.76 -12.18
CA THR A 210 10.77 14.32 -12.01
C THR A 210 10.36 13.55 -13.26
N ASP A 211 10.96 12.39 -13.46
CA ASP A 211 10.58 11.44 -14.50
C ASP A 211 9.32 10.63 -14.15
N ALA A 212 8.55 11.04 -13.13
CA ALA A 212 7.41 10.28 -12.61
C ALA A 212 6.42 9.87 -13.71
N ARG A 213 6.08 10.78 -14.62
CA ARG A 213 5.15 10.49 -15.72
C ARG A 213 5.70 9.45 -16.69
N LEU A 214 7.00 9.50 -16.98
CA LEU A 214 7.67 8.51 -17.82
C LEU A 214 7.73 7.15 -17.13
N ARG A 215 8.07 7.12 -15.83
CA ARG A 215 8.09 5.89 -15.03
C ARG A 215 6.71 5.24 -14.99
N ALA A 216 5.65 6.01 -14.74
CA ALA A 216 4.28 5.52 -14.80
C ALA A 216 3.95 4.92 -16.18
N ALA A 217 4.28 5.61 -17.28
CA ALA A 217 4.06 5.12 -18.64
C ALA A 217 4.79 3.78 -18.89
N ILE A 218 6.05 3.66 -18.46
CA ILE A 218 6.84 2.42 -18.57
C ILE A 218 6.20 1.27 -17.78
N LEU A 219 5.67 1.55 -16.59
CA LEU A 219 5.01 0.53 -15.77
C LEU A 219 3.73 0.01 -16.43
N TYR A 220 2.89 0.90 -16.94
CA TYR A 220 1.68 0.52 -17.68
C TYR A 220 1.99 -0.28 -18.94
N ASP A 221 3.04 0.12 -19.68
CA ASP A 221 3.49 -0.54 -20.90
C ASP A 221 4.07 -1.95 -20.63
N ARG A 222 5.03 -2.07 -19.72
CA ARG A 222 5.87 -3.27 -19.60
C ARG A 222 5.39 -4.29 -18.59
N TYR A 223 4.69 -3.86 -17.54
CA TYR A 223 4.35 -4.73 -16.42
C TYR A 223 2.84 -4.94 -16.26
N LEU A 224 2.03 -3.91 -16.56
CA LEU A 224 0.58 -3.96 -16.37
C LEU A 224 -0.19 -4.33 -17.63
N ASN A 225 0.48 -4.38 -18.79
CA ASN A 225 -0.13 -4.65 -20.09
C ASN A 225 -1.29 -3.69 -20.45
N ASP A 226 -1.27 -2.46 -19.93
CA ASP A 226 -2.24 -1.42 -20.25
C ASP A 226 -1.66 -0.47 -21.30
N ARG A 227 -1.71 -0.93 -22.55
CA ARG A 227 -1.19 -0.20 -23.70
C ARG A 227 -1.90 1.14 -23.90
N THR A 228 -3.20 1.21 -23.62
CA THR A 228 -3.99 2.43 -23.80
C THR A 228 -3.52 3.51 -22.85
N LYS A 229 -3.41 3.18 -21.55
CA LYS A 229 -2.92 4.13 -20.55
C LYS A 229 -1.45 4.50 -20.77
N ALA A 230 -0.62 3.53 -21.19
CA ALA A 230 0.77 3.82 -21.54
C ALA A 230 0.88 4.86 -22.67
N ILE A 231 0.11 4.73 -23.76
CA ILE A 231 0.10 5.67 -24.89
C ILE A 231 -0.33 7.08 -24.43
N GLU A 232 -1.36 7.17 -23.59
CA GLU A 232 -1.81 8.43 -22.99
C GLU A 232 -0.67 9.10 -22.22
N LEU A 233 -0.04 8.38 -21.30
CA LEU A 233 1.02 8.93 -20.45
C LEU A 233 2.29 9.27 -21.21
N TYR A 234 2.65 8.52 -22.26
CA TYR A 234 3.78 8.88 -23.12
C TYR A 234 3.52 10.19 -23.86
N ARG A 235 2.32 10.40 -24.40
CA ARG A 235 1.94 11.68 -25.04
C ARG A 235 1.98 12.83 -24.05
N GLU A 236 1.41 12.64 -22.87
CA GLU A 236 1.47 13.66 -21.81
C GLU A 236 2.91 13.96 -21.40
N HIS A 237 3.78 12.95 -21.30
CA HIS A 237 5.17 13.15 -20.93
C HIS A 237 5.90 14.02 -21.96
N ILE A 238 5.75 13.71 -23.25
CA ILE A 238 6.32 14.51 -24.34
C ILE A 238 5.85 15.97 -24.26
N ALA A 239 4.60 16.20 -23.90
CA ALA A 239 4.03 17.54 -23.82
C ALA A 239 4.47 18.36 -22.58
N HIS A 240 4.96 17.73 -21.51
CA HIS A 240 5.20 18.38 -20.22
C HIS A 240 6.64 18.27 -19.71
N ASP A 241 7.44 17.32 -20.20
CA ASP A 241 8.85 17.22 -19.82
C ASP A 241 9.70 18.25 -20.58
N THR A 242 10.86 18.57 -20.03
CA THR A 242 11.84 19.50 -20.61
C THR A 242 13.18 18.83 -20.90
N ASP A 243 13.37 17.58 -20.45
CA ASP A 243 14.57 16.78 -20.70
C ASP A 243 14.50 16.12 -22.10
N PRO A 244 15.38 16.53 -23.05
CA PRO A 244 15.34 16.00 -24.41
C PRO A 244 15.59 14.50 -24.53
N ASP A 245 16.36 13.90 -23.61
CA ASP A 245 16.64 12.46 -23.65
C ASP A 245 15.40 11.65 -23.27
N ARG A 246 14.68 12.09 -22.23
CA ARG A 246 13.42 11.47 -21.79
C ARG A 246 12.32 11.61 -22.83
N ILE A 247 12.22 12.80 -23.46
CA ILE A 247 11.29 13.04 -24.55
C ILE A 247 11.57 12.08 -25.71
N ARG A 248 12.82 11.98 -26.17
CA ARG A 248 13.20 11.04 -27.25
C ARG A 248 12.88 9.59 -26.90
N GLN A 249 13.11 9.18 -25.65
CA GLN A 249 12.76 7.85 -25.18
C GLN A 249 11.25 7.59 -25.29
N ALA A 250 10.43 8.54 -24.85
CA ALA A 250 8.97 8.46 -24.93
C ALA A 250 8.47 8.47 -26.38
N GLU A 251 9.01 9.32 -27.25
CA GLU A 251 8.66 9.38 -28.68
C GLU A 251 8.92 8.06 -29.39
N ARG A 252 10.12 7.49 -29.18
CA ARG A 252 10.48 6.18 -29.73
C ARG A 252 9.49 5.11 -29.29
N ARG A 253 9.20 5.04 -27.99
CA ARG A 253 8.28 4.01 -27.48
C ARG A 253 6.84 4.24 -27.95
N LEU A 254 6.40 5.48 -28.06
CA LEU A 254 5.08 5.84 -28.59
C LEU A 254 4.94 5.44 -30.07
N ALA A 255 5.97 5.63 -30.89
CA ALA A 255 5.99 5.18 -32.28
C ALA A 255 5.83 3.65 -32.39
N GLU A 256 6.61 2.91 -31.61
CA GLU A 256 6.52 1.44 -31.49
C GLU A 256 5.10 1.00 -31.07
N LEU A 257 4.51 1.66 -30.05
CA LEU A 257 3.18 1.34 -29.54
C LEU A 257 2.03 1.80 -30.43
N THR A 258 2.25 2.68 -31.40
CA THR A 258 1.19 3.15 -32.32
C THR A 258 1.33 2.59 -33.74
N GLY A 259 2.37 1.78 -33.99
CA GLY A 259 2.60 1.18 -35.30
C GLY A 259 3.07 2.18 -36.36
N LYS A 260 3.45 3.40 -35.96
CA LYS A 260 4.11 4.35 -36.84
C LYS A 260 5.58 3.96 -36.92
N LYS A 261 5.96 3.26 -37.99
CA LYS A 261 7.37 3.07 -38.36
C LYS A 261 7.86 4.26 -39.17
#